data_AF-A0A538H955-F1
#
_entry.id   AF-A0A538H955-F1
#
_cell.length_a   1.000
_cell.length_b   1.000
_cell.length_c   1.000
_cell.angle_alpha   90.00
_cell.angle_beta   90.00
_cell.angle_gamma   90.00
#
_symmetry.space_group_name_H-M   'P 1'
#
loop_
_entity.id
_entity.type
_entity.pdbx_description
1 polymer ?
#
loop_
_entity_poly.entity_id
_entity_poly.type
_entity_poly.pdbx_seq_one_letter_code
_entity_poly.pdbx_strand_id
1 'polypeptide(L)' 'MKKVLIVDDEPDVLLMLRVNLESEGYSTALAADGETALRRV' A
#
# COMPACT_ATOMS: atom_id res chain seq x y z
N MET A 1 15.27 -3.12 -3.56
CA MET A 1 13.85 -2.88 -3.87
C MET A 1 13.37 -1.67 -3.08
N LYS A 2 12.63 -0.75 -3.71
CA LYS A 2 11.99 0.37 -3.00
C LYS A 2 10.66 -0.10 -2.40
N LYS A 3 10.39 0.26 -1.14
CA LYS A 3 9.16 -0.10 -0.44
C LYS A 3 8.18 1.08 -0.48
N VAL A 4 6.92 0.82 -0.79
CA VAL A 4 5.83 1.81 -0.87
C VAL A 4 4.74 1.47 0.15
N LEU A 5 4.34 2.43 0.98
CA LEU A 5 3.17 2.33 1.84
C LEU A 5 1.98 2.97 1.13
N ILE A 6 0.93 2.18 0.91
CA ILE A 6 -0.32 2.61 0.28
C ILE A 6 -1.35 2.80 1.40
N VAL A 7 -2.02 3.95 1.44
CA VAL A 7 -2.99 4.31 2.47
C VAL A 7 -4.27 4.75 1.78
N ASP A 8 -5.34 3.97 1.94
CA ASP A 8 -6.65 4.21 1.34
C ASP A 8 -7.69 3.40 2.14
N ASP A 9 -8.86 3.97 2.44
CA ASP A 9 -9.93 3.31 3.18
C ASP A 9 -10.79 2.37 2.31
N GLU A 10 -10.67 2.46 0.98
CA GLU A 10 -11.34 1.59 0.03
C GLU A 10 -10.48 0.34 -0.29
N PRO A 11 -10.92 -0.88 0.09
CA PRO A 11 -10.12 -2.10 -0.09
C PRO A 11 -9.86 -2.45 -1.56
N ASP A 12 -10.77 -2.08 -2.47
CA ASP A 12 -10.60 -2.31 -3.91
C ASP A 12 -9.47 -1.44 -4.48
N VAL A 13 -9.33 -0.20 -3.99
CA VAL A 13 -8.25 0.71 -4.38
C VAL A 13 -6.90 0.20 -3.86
N LEU A 14 -6.83 -0.25 -2.60
CA LEU A 14 -5.63 -0.86 -2.04
C LEU A 14 -5.14 -2.06 -2.86
N LEU A 15 -6.06 -2.94 -3.27
CA LEU A 15 -5.73 -4.12 -4.07
C LEU A 15 -5.23 -3.74 -5.47
N MET A 16 -5.92 -2.80 -6.13
CA MET A 16 -5.55 -2.33 -7.46
C MET A 16 -4.15 -1.69 -7.48
N LEU A 17 -3.87 -0.80 -6.52
CA LEU A 17 -2.57 -0.15 -6.40
C LEU A 17 -1.46 -1.15 -6.04
N ARG A 18 -1.74 -2.12 -5.18
CA ARG A 18 -0.81 -3.19 -4.85
C ARG A 18 -0.37 -3.95 -6.08
N VAL A 19 -1.32 -4.46 -6.87
CA VAL A 19 -1.04 -5.26 -8.07
C VAL A 19 -0.19 -4.46 -9.05
N ASN A 20 -0.56 -3.20 -9.32
CA ASN A 20 0.15 -2.35 -10.25
C ASN A 20 1.59 -2.04 -9.80
N LEU A 21 1.79 -1.74 -8.51
CA LEU A 21 3.13 -1.42 -7.99
C LEU A 21 4.01 -2.67 -7.88
N GLU A 22 3.45 -3.81 -7.49
CA GLU A 22 4.19 -5.07 -7.46
C GLU A 22 4.59 -5.54 -8.87
N SER A 23 3.75 -5.33 -9.90
CA SER A 23 4.11 -5.63 -11.29
C SER A 23 5.27 -4.78 -11.82
N GLU A 24 5.42 -3.55 -11.30
CA GLU A 24 6.55 -2.65 -11.60
C GLU A 24 7.79 -2.93 -10.73
N GLY A 25 7.77 -3.98 -9.90
CA GLY A 25 8.91 -4.42 -9.10
C GLY A 25 9.09 -3.70 -7.75
N TYR A 26 8.07 -2.99 -7.28
CA TYR A 26 8.06 -2.41 -5.94
C TYR A 26 7.62 -3.45 -4.89
N SER A 27 8.07 -3.25 -3.65
CA SER A 27 7.48 -3.95 -2.50
C SER A 27 6.42 -3.06 -1.87
N THR A 28 5.24 -3.60 -1.58
CA THR A 28 4.12 -2.80 -1.04
C THR A 28 3.82 -3.15 0.41
N ALA A 29 3.30 -2.16 1.15
CA ALA A 29 2.61 -2.33 2.42
C ALA A 29 1.29 -1.55 2.36
N LEU A 30 0.24 -2.08 2.97
CA LEU A 30 -1.10 -1.49 2.90
C LEU A 30 -1.54 -1.00 4.28
N ALA A 31 -2.28 0.10 4.33
CA ALA A 31 -3.01 0.57 5.50
C ALA A 31 -4.40 1.08 5.10
N ALA A 32 -5.42 0.74 5.88
CA ALA A 32 -6.80 1.18 5.65
C ALA A 32 -7.11 2.54 6.31
N ASP A 33 -6.18 3.08 7.09
CA ASP A 33 -6.38 4.27 7.90
C ASP A 33 -5.02 4.87 8.32
N GLY A 34 -5.06 6.12 8.80
CA GLY A 34 -3.89 6.87 9.20
C GLY A 34 -3.15 6.30 10.41
N GLU A 35 -3.86 5.73 11.39
CA GLU A 35 -3.24 5.17 12.59
C GLU A 35 -2.42 3.91 12.25
N THR A 36 -3.00 3.05 11.43
CA THR A 36 -2.33 1.84 10.94
C THR A 36 -1.25 2.16 9.92
N ALA A 37 -1.35 3.28 9.17
CA ALA A 37 -0.27 3.78 8.33
C ALA A 37 0.93 4.26 9.16
N LEU A 38 0.69 5.08 10.19
CA LEU A 38 1.71 5.60 11.08
C LEU A 38 2.49 4.49 11.81
N ARG A 39 1.86 3.36 12.13
CA ARG A 39 2.55 2.19 12.71
C ARG A 39 3.52 1.49 11.75
N ARG A 40 3.50 1.79 10.44
CA ARG A 40 4.26 1.08 9.40
C ARG A 40 5.40 1.90 8.79
N VAL A 41 5.61 3.13 9.25
CA VAL A 41 6.71 4.02 8.83
C VAL A 41 7.93 3.85 9.72
#